data_AF-A0A2M8BPF0-F1
#
_entry.id   AF-A0A2M8BPF0-F1
#
_cell.length_a   1.000
_cell.length_b   1.000
_cell.length_c   1.000
_cell.angle_alpha   90.00
_cell.angle_beta   90.00
_cell.angle_gamma   90.00
#
_symmetry.space_group_name_H-M   'P 1'
#
loop_
_entity.id
_entity.type
_entity.pdbx_description
1 polymer ?
#
loop_
_entity_poly.entity_id
_entity_poly.type
_entity_poly.pdbx_seq_one_letter_code
_entity_poly.pdbx_strand_id
1 'polypeptide(L)'
;MRTITASQAKQNFGSLMAELGRGPVAIERHRKTIAVVLSPEAAKSVVDPRQAARAAQQQRELQRLMHHQQCALSLLCATPITRQKRLKAAGQVVKRWQDEQLCSADYIERWQQWLALPVPELSKLMCSDADGWGPAMRQNSPFTASPMPQT
;
A
#
# COMPACT_ATOMS: atom_id res chain seq x y z
N MET A 1 6.33 1.35 -31.44
CA MET A 1 7.44 0.48 -31.03
C MET A 1 7.62 -0.58 -32.10
N ARG A 2 8.79 -0.62 -32.75
CA ARG A 2 9.11 -1.65 -33.76
C ARG A 2 9.55 -2.93 -33.05
N THR A 3 9.28 -4.09 -33.65
CA THR A 3 9.74 -5.37 -33.10
C THR A 3 10.65 -6.10 -34.10
N ILE A 4 11.75 -6.65 -33.62
CA ILE A 4 12.69 -7.47 -34.42
C ILE A 4 13.07 -8.75 -33.66
N THR A 5 13.55 -9.76 -34.38
CA THR A 5 14.03 -11.00 -33.75
C THR A 5 15.41 -10.81 -33.11
N ALA A 6 15.74 -11.66 -32.13
CA ALA A 6 17.06 -11.70 -31.51
C ALA A 6 18.19 -11.92 -32.53
N SER A 7 17.95 -12.73 -33.58
CA SER A 7 18.90 -12.94 -34.68
C SER A 7 19.14 -11.67 -35.48
N GLN A 8 18.08 -10.92 -35.81
CA GLN A 8 18.18 -9.64 -36.52
C GLN A 8 18.87 -8.56 -35.67
N ALA A 9 18.60 -8.54 -34.36
CA ALA A 9 19.27 -7.62 -33.44
C ALA A 9 20.78 -7.86 -33.40
N LYS A 10 21.21 -9.14 -33.41
CA LYS A 10 22.63 -9.52 -33.43
C LYS A 10 23.29 -9.20 -34.77
N GLN A 11 22.63 -9.52 -35.89
CA GLN A 11 23.20 -9.37 -37.23
C GLN A 11 23.23 -7.92 -37.71
N ASN A 12 22.28 -7.09 -37.29
CA ASN A 12 22.08 -5.73 -37.79
C ASN A 12 22.18 -4.67 -36.67
N PHE A 13 23.11 -4.86 -35.73
CA PHE A 13 23.22 -4.01 -34.54
C PHE A 13 23.41 -2.51 -34.86
N GLY A 14 24.23 -2.17 -35.86
CA GLY A 14 24.45 -0.78 -36.26
C GLY A 14 23.17 -0.10 -36.75
N SER A 15 22.37 -0.80 -37.57
CA SER A 15 21.06 -0.30 -38.04
C SER A 15 20.05 -0.17 -36.90
N LEU A 16 20.04 -1.13 -35.95
CA LEU A 16 19.23 -1.03 -34.74
C LEU A 16 19.56 0.26 -33.96
N MET A 17 20.83 0.58 -33.78
CA MET A 17 21.23 1.80 -33.07
C MET A 17 20.81 3.08 -33.80
N ALA A 18 20.93 3.13 -35.13
CA ALA A 18 20.46 4.26 -35.94
C ALA A 18 18.93 4.46 -35.84
N GLU A 19 18.18 3.38 -35.65
CA GLU A 19 16.72 3.43 -35.51
C GLU A 19 16.24 3.91 -34.14
N LEU A 20 17.06 3.85 -33.09
CA LEU A 20 16.68 4.33 -31.75
C LEU A 20 16.36 5.83 -31.72
N GLY A 21 16.87 6.61 -32.69
CA GLY A 21 16.49 8.02 -32.87
C GLY A 21 15.04 8.21 -33.31
N ARG A 22 14.37 7.16 -33.81
CA ARG A 22 12.95 7.18 -34.22
C ARG A 22 12.02 6.61 -33.15
N GLY A 23 12.57 5.90 -32.16
CA GLY A 23 11.82 5.39 -31.01
C GLY A 23 12.25 4.00 -30.53
N PRO A 24 11.56 3.46 -29.52
CA PRO A 24 11.86 2.16 -28.91
C PRO A 24 11.77 0.98 -29.88
N VAL A 25 12.71 0.03 -29.75
CA VAL A 25 12.73 -1.23 -30.51
C VAL A 25 12.65 -2.42 -29.55
N ALA A 26 11.64 -3.27 -29.71
CA ALA A 26 11.50 -4.52 -28.99
C ALA A 26 12.28 -5.65 -29.68
N ILE A 27 12.95 -6.48 -28.90
CA ILE A 27 13.63 -7.69 -29.36
C ILE A 27 12.82 -8.91 -28.90
N GLU A 28 12.46 -9.76 -29.86
CA GLU A 28 11.73 -10.99 -29.64
C GLU A 28 12.59 -12.24 -29.80
N ARG A 29 12.30 -13.26 -28.99
CA ARG A 29 12.79 -14.63 -29.16
C ARG A 29 11.64 -15.60 -28.96
N HIS A 30 11.43 -16.51 -29.90
CA HIS A 30 10.30 -17.46 -29.88
C HIS A 30 8.93 -16.79 -29.63
N ARG A 31 8.65 -15.67 -30.35
CA ARG A 31 7.41 -14.87 -30.25
C ARG A 31 7.15 -14.24 -28.86
N LYS A 32 8.18 -14.11 -28.03
CA LYS A 32 8.12 -13.37 -26.76
C LYS A 32 9.11 -12.23 -26.77
N THR A 33 8.66 -11.03 -26.39
CA THR A 33 9.56 -9.89 -26.18
C THR A 33 10.47 -10.17 -25.00
N ILE A 34 11.78 -10.21 -25.25
CA ILE A 34 12.80 -10.48 -24.24
C ILE A 34 13.55 -9.22 -23.80
N ALA A 35 13.53 -8.17 -24.63
CA ALA A 35 14.16 -6.89 -24.32
C ALA A 35 13.49 -5.75 -25.09
N VAL A 36 13.64 -4.53 -24.58
CA VAL A 36 13.33 -3.29 -25.30
C VAL A 36 14.59 -2.43 -25.27
N VAL A 37 15.03 -1.99 -26.44
CA VAL A 37 16.17 -1.10 -26.61
C VAL A 37 15.63 0.32 -26.78
N LEU A 38 16.23 1.24 -26.05
CA LEU A 38 15.85 2.65 -25.96
C LEU A 38 17.09 3.51 -26.18
N SER A 39 16.91 4.75 -26.68
CA SER A 39 17.97 5.75 -26.55
C SER A 39 18.16 6.12 -25.08
N PRO A 40 19.34 6.62 -24.67
CA PRO A 40 19.57 7.09 -23.30
C PRO A 40 18.56 8.14 -22.83
N GLU A 41 18.15 9.04 -23.73
CA GLU A 41 17.14 10.07 -23.46
C GLU A 41 15.76 9.45 -23.22
N ALA A 42 15.36 8.49 -24.06
CA ALA A 42 14.10 7.76 -23.90
C ALA A 42 14.10 6.85 -22.67
N ALA A 43 15.25 6.30 -22.28
CA ALA A 43 15.37 5.50 -21.06
C ALA A 43 15.13 6.34 -19.79
N LYS A 44 15.54 7.61 -19.78
CA LYS A 44 15.30 8.54 -18.66
C LYS A 44 13.81 8.86 -18.47
N SER A 45 13.00 8.77 -19.52
CA SER A 45 11.55 9.02 -19.44
C SER A 45 10.72 7.78 -19.12
N VAL A 46 11.34 6.59 -19.08
CA VAL A 46 10.68 5.38 -18.58
C VAL A 46 10.60 5.45 -17.07
N VAL A 47 9.38 5.49 -16.54
CA VAL A 47 9.14 5.43 -15.10
C VAL A 47 9.66 4.09 -14.58
N ASP A 48 10.64 4.11 -13.67
CA ASP A 48 11.12 2.91 -13.00
C ASP A 48 9.94 2.29 -12.23
N PRO A 49 9.50 1.07 -12.60
CA PRO A 49 8.34 0.43 -11.97
C PRO A 49 8.54 0.24 -10.46
N ARG A 50 9.79 0.12 -9.98
CA ARG A 50 10.09 0.05 -8.55
C ARG A 50 9.86 1.38 -7.85
N GLN A 51 10.24 2.49 -8.49
CA GLN A 51 9.99 3.83 -7.94
C GLN A 51 8.49 4.12 -7.91
N ALA A 52 7.77 3.82 -9.00
CA ALA A 52 6.32 3.95 -9.04
C ALA A 52 5.63 3.11 -7.96
N ALA A 53 6.04 1.85 -7.78
CA ALA A 53 5.49 0.97 -6.75
C ALA A 53 5.73 1.50 -5.32
N ARG A 54 6.92 2.06 -5.04
CA ARG A 54 7.23 2.68 -3.75
C ARG A 54 6.38 3.93 -3.50
N ALA A 55 6.25 4.81 -4.49
CA ALA A 55 5.41 6.01 -4.38
C ALA A 55 3.94 5.64 -4.14
N ALA A 56 3.41 4.63 -4.86
CA ALA A 56 2.06 4.13 -4.65
C ALA A 56 1.87 3.53 -3.24
N GLN A 57 2.88 2.82 -2.73
CA GLN A 57 2.84 2.30 -1.37
C GLN A 57 2.83 3.40 -0.31
N GLN A 58 3.68 4.42 -0.46
CA GLN A 58 3.70 5.58 0.44
C GLN A 58 2.35 6.32 0.44
N GLN A 59 1.73 6.48 -0.73
CA GLN A 59 0.42 7.09 -0.84
C GLN A 59 -0.67 6.29 -0.09
N ARG A 60 -0.64 4.95 -0.21
CA ARG A 60 -1.57 4.08 0.54
C ARG A 60 -1.36 4.18 2.05
N GLU A 61 -0.11 4.21 2.51
CA GLU A 61 0.20 4.37 3.93
C GLU A 61 -0.26 5.72 4.47
N LEU A 62 -0.12 6.79 3.69
CA LEU A 62 -0.63 8.11 4.05
C LEU A 62 -2.16 8.10 4.18
N GLN A 63 -2.87 7.49 3.24
CA GLN A 63 -4.34 7.35 3.30
C GLN A 63 -4.78 6.58 4.54
N ARG A 64 -4.08 5.48 4.87
CA ARG A 64 -4.33 4.68 6.07
C ARG A 64 -4.11 5.50 7.35
N LEU A 65 -3.05 6.30 7.40
CA LEU A 65 -2.77 7.20 8.51
C LEU A 65 -3.88 8.26 8.68
N MET A 66 -4.28 8.91 7.58
CA MET A 66 -5.37 9.89 7.62
C MET A 66 -6.68 9.26 8.11
N HIS A 67 -7.01 8.06 7.66
CA HIS A 67 -8.20 7.35 8.12
C HIS A 67 -8.14 7.06 9.63
N HIS A 68 -7.00 6.59 10.14
CA HIS A 68 -6.82 6.36 11.58
C HIS A 68 -6.89 7.65 12.40
N GLN A 69 -6.36 8.76 11.89
CA GLN A 69 -6.50 10.08 12.52
C GLN A 69 -7.97 10.50 12.61
N GLN A 70 -8.76 10.28 11.56
CA GLN A 70 -10.21 10.54 11.57
C GLN A 70 -10.93 9.67 12.61
N CYS A 71 -10.59 8.37 12.69
CA CYS A 71 -11.15 7.48 13.71
C CYS A 71 -10.79 7.94 15.13
N ALA A 72 -9.52 8.30 15.36
CA ALA A 72 -9.04 8.78 16.65
C ALA A 72 -9.77 10.06 17.09
N LEU A 73 -9.88 11.05 16.20
CA LEU A 73 -10.66 12.27 16.45
C LEU A 73 -12.12 11.95 16.75
N SER A 74 -12.74 11.06 15.96
CA SER A 74 -14.12 10.65 16.16
C SER A 74 -14.34 9.95 17.51
N LEU A 75 -13.36 9.20 18.02
CA LEU A 75 -13.41 8.59 19.35
C LEU A 75 -13.24 9.63 20.47
N LEU A 76 -12.32 10.58 20.31
CA LEU A 76 -12.07 11.66 21.28
C LEU A 76 -13.29 12.57 21.45
N CYS A 77 -13.96 12.90 20.36
CA CYS A 77 -15.13 13.78 20.37
C CYS A 77 -16.46 13.04 20.63
N ALA A 78 -16.50 11.71 20.60
CA ALA A 78 -17.72 10.95 20.84
C ALA A 78 -18.17 11.06 22.30
N THR A 79 -19.50 11.04 22.50
CA THR A 79 -20.11 10.86 23.82
C THR A 79 -19.64 9.55 24.48
N PRO A 80 -19.64 9.43 25.82
CA PRO A 80 -19.18 8.23 26.50
C PRO A 80 -19.86 6.94 26.02
N ILE A 81 -21.18 6.99 25.80
CA ILE A 81 -21.97 5.85 25.30
C ILE A 81 -21.52 5.44 23.90
N THR A 82 -21.43 6.39 22.97
CA THR A 82 -21.01 6.12 21.58
C THR A 82 -19.58 5.60 21.53
N ARG A 83 -18.69 6.19 22.33
CA ARG A 83 -17.29 5.76 22.47
C ARG A 83 -17.19 4.32 22.95
N GLN A 84 -17.90 3.97 24.02
CA GLN A 84 -17.92 2.61 24.56
C GLN A 84 -18.48 1.60 23.55
N LYS A 85 -19.56 1.96 22.83
CA LYS A 85 -20.13 1.13 21.77
C LYS A 85 -19.11 0.84 20.66
N ARG A 86 -18.36 1.85 20.22
CA ARG A 86 -17.34 1.72 19.18
C ARG A 86 -16.15 0.87 19.64
N LEU A 87 -15.66 1.08 20.86
CA LEU A 87 -14.59 0.27 21.43
C LEU A 87 -15.02 -1.21 21.57
N LYS A 88 -16.26 -1.45 22.02
CA LYS A 88 -16.82 -2.80 22.11
C LYS A 88 -16.90 -3.47 20.73
N ALA A 89 -17.37 -2.75 19.71
CA ALA A 89 -17.43 -3.26 18.34
C ALA A 89 -16.03 -3.60 17.79
N ALA A 90 -15.05 -2.72 17.99
CA ALA A 90 -13.67 -2.99 17.61
C ALA A 90 -13.11 -4.23 18.33
N GLY A 91 -13.37 -4.39 19.63
CA GLY A 91 -12.99 -5.57 20.39
C GLY A 91 -13.63 -6.86 19.87
N GLN A 92 -14.89 -6.82 19.43
CA GLN A 92 -15.56 -7.96 18.79
C GLN A 92 -14.90 -8.36 17.47
N VAL A 93 -14.45 -7.38 16.66
CA VAL A 93 -13.71 -7.65 15.42
C VAL A 93 -12.39 -8.35 15.73
N VAL A 94 -11.62 -7.86 16.70
CA VAL A 94 -10.34 -8.49 17.12
C VAL A 94 -10.58 -9.89 17.66
N LYS A 95 -11.63 -10.08 18.47
CA LYS A 95 -12.02 -11.40 18.97
C LYS A 95 -12.36 -12.36 17.82
N ARG A 96 -13.10 -11.90 16.81
CA ARG A 96 -13.38 -12.72 15.62
C ARG A 96 -12.09 -13.12 14.90
N TRP A 97 -11.17 -12.17 14.69
CA TRP A 97 -9.87 -12.47 14.07
C TRP A 97 -9.09 -13.54 14.85
N GLN A 98 -9.18 -13.52 16.18
CA GLN A 98 -8.55 -14.52 17.04
C GLN A 98 -9.24 -15.89 16.92
N ASP A 99 -10.56 -15.92 17.08
CA ASP A 99 -11.36 -17.16 17.09
C ASP A 99 -11.27 -17.89 15.74
N GLU A 100 -11.23 -17.14 14.63
CA GLU A 100 -11.12 -17.66 13.26
C GLU A 100 -9.66 -17.76 12.75
N GLN A 101 -8.67 -17.46 13.59
CA GLN A 101 -7.23 -17.51 13.24
C GLN A 101 -6.85 -16.70 11.97
N LEU A 102 -7.47 -15.53 11.78
CA LEU A 102 -7.28 -14.69 10.59
C LEU A 102 -6.03 -13.82 10.65
N CYS A 103 -5.41 -13.69 11.82
CA CYS A 103 -4.21 -12.88 12.06
C CYS A 103 -3.27 -13.60 13.03
N SER A 104 -1.99 -13.22 13.03
CA SER A 104 -0.99 -13.75 13.97
C SER A 104 -1.31 -13.39 15.41
N ALA A 105 -0.93 -14.26 16.36
CA ALA A 105 -1.15 -14.04 17.79
C ALA A 105 -0.59 -12.68 18.28
N ASP A 106 0.64 -12.33 17.90
CA ASP A 106 1.29 -11.06 18.28
C ASP A 106 0.49 -9.83 17.82
N TYR A 107 -0.17 -9.94 16.66
CA TYR A 107 -0.98 -8.85 16.10
C TYR A 107 -2.29 -8.69 16.87
N ILE A 108 -2.91 -9.81 17.22
CA ILE A 108 -4.12 -9.83 18.08
C ILE A 108 -3.80 -9.26 19.45
N GLU A 109 -2.71 -9.72 20.08
CA GLU A 109 -2.30 -9.25 21.40
C GLU A 109 -2.04 -7.74 21.39
N ARG A 110 -1.35 -7.23 20.36
CA ARG A 110 -1.11 -5.80 20.22
C ARG A 110 -2.39 -5.00 20.13
N TRP A 111 -3.38 -5.46 19.36
CA TRP A 111 -4.68 -4.80 19.29
C TRP A 111 -5.45 -4.86 20.61
N GLN A 112 -5.39 -5.98 21.32
CA GLN A 112 -6.01 -6.11 22.64
C GLN A 112 -5.37 -5.13 23.65
N GLN A 113 -4.04 -5.02 23.65
CA GLN A 113 -3.31 -4.05 24.46
C GLN A 113 -3.74 -2.61 24.13
N TRP A 114 -3.80 -2.25 22.83
CA TRP A 114 -4.21 -0.91 22.41
C TRP A 114 -5.65 -0.57 22.81
N LEU A 115 -6.59 -1.51 22.63
CA LEU A 115 -8.00 -1.31 22.96
C LEU A 115 -8.27 -1.23 24.47
N ALA A 116 -7.35 -1.73 25.30
CA ALA A 116 -7.43 -1.61 26.76
C ALA A 116 -6.99 -0.24 27.29
N LEU A 117 -6.33 0.58 26.45
CA LEU A 117 -5.83 1.89 26.86
C LEU A 117 -6.95 2.94 26.99
N PRO A 118 -6.75 3.98 27.81
CA PRO A 118 -7.56 5.19 27.76
C PRO A 118 -7.57 5.78 26.34
N VAL A 119 -8.73 6.29 25.90
CA VAL A 119 -8.89 6.81 24.53
C VAL A 119 -7.83 7.85 24.12
N PRO A 120 -7.40 8.80 24.98
CA PRO A 120 -6.32 9.71 24.62
C PRO A 120 -5.00 9.01 24.27
N GLU A 121 -4.67 7.90 24.94
CA GLU A 121 -3.45 7.13 24.70
C GLU A 121 -3.59 6.25 23.45
N LEU A 122 -4.73 5.56 23.30
CA LEU A 122 -5.06 4.82 22.09
C LEU A 122 -4.99 5.74 20.84
N SER A 123 -5.55 6.95 20.92
CA SER A 123 -5.52 7.92 19.83
C SER A 123 -4.10 8.32 19.45
N LYS A 124 -3.18 8.45 20.41
CA LYS A 124 -1.76 8.74 20.13
C LYS A 124 -1.11 7.57 19.39
N LEU A 125 -1.37 6.32 19.79
CA LEU A 125 -0.82 5.13 19.13
C LEU A 125 -1.36 4.94 17.72
N MET A 126 -2.66 5.13 17.52
CA MET A 126 -3.29 5.03 16.19
C MET A 126 -2.67 6.00 15.16
N CYS A 127 -2.15 7.14 15.63
CA CYS A 127 -1.62 8.22 14.81
C CYS A 127 -0.08 8.26 14.74
N SER A 128 0.62 7.39 15.45
CA SER A 128 2.09 7.38 15.52
C SER A 128 2.70 6.17 14.81
N ASP A 129 4.02 6.04 14.91
CA ASP A 129 4.72 4.84 14.45
C ASP A 129 4.65 3.69 15.47
N ALA A 130 4.28 3.98 16.72
CA ALA A 130 4.08 3.01 17.80
C ALA A 130 5.15 1.91 17.85
N ASP A 131 6.41 2.31 17.97
CA ASP A 131 7.58 1.43 17.97
C ASP A 131 7.65 0.50 16.75
N GLY A 132 7.36 1.03 15.57
CA GLY A 132 7.35 0.33 14.29
C GLY A 132 6.06 -0.45 13.98
N TRP A 133 5.10 -0.52 14.92
CA TRP A 133 3.84 -1.23 14.70
C TRP A 133 2.79 -0.41 13.97
N GLY A 134 2.91 0.92 13.96
CA GLY A 134 1.92 1.84 13.39
C GLY A 134 1.44 1.44 11.98
N PRO A 135 2.34 1.22 11.00
CA PRO A 135 1.94 0.79 9.65
C PRO A 135 1.16 -0.53 9.64
N ALA A 136 1.60 -1.54 10.39
CA ALA A 136 0.92 -2.84 10.46
C ALA A 136 -0.47 -2.73 11.08
N MET A 137 -0.60 -1.94 12.15
CA MET A 137 -1.87 -1.71 12.83
C MET A 137 -2.86 -0.97 11.92
N ARG A 138 -2.37 -0.07 11.06
CA ARG A 138 -3.23 0.66 10.11
C ARG A 138 -3.66 -0.13 8.88
N GLN A 139 -2.99 -1.23 8.55
CA GLN A 139 -3.35 -2.05 7.40
C GLN A 139 -4.71 -2.72 7.58
N ASN A 140 -4.98 -3.23 8.78
CA ASN A 140 -6.23 -3.90 9.14
C ASN A 140 -6.75 -3.31 10.46
N SER A 141 -7.53 -2.24 10.35
CA SER A 141 -8.11 -1.58 11.51
C SER A 141 -9.39 -2.30 11.99
N PRO A 142 -9.56 -2.56 13.30
CA PRO A 142 -10.82 -3.07 13.84
C PRO A 142 -11.89 -1.98 13.91
N PHE A 143 -11.50 -0.71 13.73
CA PHE A 143 -12.42 0.41 13.56
C PHE A 143 -12.89 0.46 12.11
N THR A 144 -13.68 -0.53 11.70
CA THR A 144 -14.36 -0.47 10.41
C THR A 144 -15.26 0.77 10.40
N ALA A 145 -15.14 1.60 9.36
CA ALA A 145 -15.91 2.82 9.22
C ALA A 145 -17.38 2.56 9.60
N SER A 146 -17.82 3.16 10.71
CA SER A 146 -19.24 3.30 10.97
C SER A 146 -19.82 3.97 9.72
N PRO A 147 -20.95 3.49 9.16
CA PRO A 147 -21.54 4.14 8.00
C PRO A 147 -21.67 5.62 8.34
N MET A 148 -21.07 6.47 7.50
CA MET A 148 -21.33 7.91 7.58
C MET A 148 -22.85 8.08 7.57
N PRO A 149 -23.43 8.95 8.41
CA PRO A 149 -24.83 9.30 8.25
C PRO A 149 -24.99 9.84 6.84
N GLN A 150 -25.75 9.11 6.02
CA GLN A 150 -26.20 9.64 4.74
C GLN A 150 -27.09 10.82 5.09
N THR A 151 -26.61 12.02 4.75
CA THR A 151 -27.42 13.24 4.73
C THR A 151 -28.48 13.14 3.66
#